data_AF-A0A520XTK0-F1
#
_entry.id   AF-A0A520XTK0-F1
#
_cell.length_a   1.000
_cell.length_b   1.000
_cell.length_c   1.000
_cell.angle_alpha   90.00
_cell.angle_beta   90.00
_cell.angle_gamma   90.00
#
_symmetry.space_group_name_H-M   'P 1'
#
loop_
_entity.id
_entity.type
_entity.pdbx_description
1 polymer ?
#
loop_
_entity_poly.entity_id
_entity_poly.type
_entity_poly.pdbx_seq_one_letter_code
_entity_poly.pdbx_strand_id
1 'polypeptide(L)'
;MDEPREPSSPWSLRDPILIYVAALVSSLVGLIAAHFVGFVDLVEIAEAGETTDDLPRVILVAAIFQYGAMYGGLKWLSGRKGTGNFQEDYHLHVSSTDWPYFLYGVGLLFVSGIILTGIFSWLGVEAPTQEVVEAAESSDSFGELVVIVLVIAVLAPILEEMLFRGVLLDVLKSRMALNPAIWTTGIVFGLVHLTDPATFLLIPALAGLGVILGYVRIRSGGSLSRPILMHMGFNAVTAVALAFGL
;
A
#
# COMPACT_ATOMS: atom_id res chain seq x y z
N MET A 1 36.25 14.20 0.87
CA MET A 1 36.29 12.79 1.28
C MET A 1 35.06 12.15 0.68
N ASP A 2 35.23 11.30 -0.33
CA ASP A 2 34.10 10.57 -0.91
C ASP A 2 33.64 9.54 0.12
N GLU A 3 32.37 9.61 0.53
CA GLU A 3 31.76 8.55 1.33
C GLU A 3 31.87 7.22 0.58
N PRO A 4 32.11 6.09 1.28
CA PRO A 4 32.10 4.78 0.64
C PRO A 4 30.73 4.57 -0.04
N ARG A 5 30.71 4.43 -1.37
CA ARG A 5 29.47 4.06 -2.07
C ARG A 5 29.02 2.70 -1.53
N GLU A 6 27.84 2.67 -0.91
CA GLU A 6 27.19 1.40 -0.53
C GLU A 6 27.18 0.45 -1.73
N PRO A 7 27.32 -0.87 -1.51
CA PRO A 7 27.24 -1.85 -2.59
C PRO A 7 25.98 -1.61 -3.42
N SER A 8 26.15 -1.61 -4.74
CA SER A 8 25.06 -1.36 -5.68
C SER A 8 23.91 -2.32 -5.41
N SER A 9 22.71 -1.79 -5.20
CA SER A 9 21.49 -2.60 -5.09
C SER A 9 21.41 -3.60 -6.26
N PRO A 10 21.04 -4.88 -6.01
CA PRO A 10 20.84 -5.86 -7.08
C PRO A 10 19.65 -5.50 -7.99
N TRP A 11 18.83 -4.56 -7.54
CA TRP A 11 17.66 -4.07 -8.25
C TRP A 11 18.00 -2.93 -9.22
N SER A 12 17.13 -2.74 -10.20
CA SER A 12 17.17 -1.64 -11.16
C SER A 12 15.89 -0.82 -11.06
N LEU A 13 15.94 0.44 -11.54
CA LEU A 13 14.77 1.33 -11.53
C LEU A 13 13.56 0.77 -12.29
N ARG A 14 13.79 -0.13 -13.26
CA ARG A 14 12.73 -0.77 -14.04
C ARG A 14 11.95 -1.80 -13.24
N ASP A 15 12.57 -2.43 -12.25
CA ASP A 15 11.97 -3.57 -11.55
C ASP A 15 10.71 -3.18 -10.75
N PRO A 16 10.73 -2.17 -9.85
CA PRO A 16 9.52 -1.80 -9.12
C PRO A 16 8.43 -1.24 -10.05
N ILE A 17 8.81 -0.56 -11.13
CA ILE A 17 7.86 -0.04 -12.13
C ILE A 17 7.14 -1.20 -12.84
N LEU A 18 7.89 -2.18 -13.33
CA LEU A 18 7.32 -3.33 -14.03
C LEU A 18 6.42 -4.17 -13.12
N ILE A 19 6.82 -4.38 -11.86
CA ILE A 19 6.00 -5.10 -10.87
C ILE A 19 4.70 -4.32 -10.61
N TYR A 20 4.78 -3.01 -10.40
CA TYR A 20 3.59 -2.19 -10.16
C TYR A 20 2.64 -2.16 -11.35
N VAL A 21 3.15 -1.94 -12.56
CA VAL A 21 2.34 -1.94 -13.79
C VAL A 21 1.73 -3.33 -14.03
N ALA A 22 2.49 -4.42 -13.83
CA ALA A 22 1.94 -5.77 -13.94
C ALA A 22 0.82 -6.02 -12.91
N ALA A 23 0.94 -5.48 -11.70
CA ALA A 23 -0.09 -5.56 -10.68
C ALA A 23 -1.39 -4.84 -11.11
N LEU A 24 -1.28 -3.61 -11.62
CA LEU A 24 -2.43 -2.85 -12.13
C LEU A 24 -3.08 -3.52 -13.35
N VAL A 25 -2.29 -4.04 -14.29
CA VAL A 25 -2.84 -4.78 -15.43
C VAL A 25 -3.54 -6.06 -14.96
N SER A 26 -2.98 -6.73 -13.96
CA SER A 26 -3.57 -7.97 -13.42
C SER A 26 -4.90 -7.70 -12.73
N SER A 27 -5.07 -6.57 -12.02
CA SER A 27 -6.35 -6.22 -11.40
C SER A 27 -7.46 -6.07 -12.45
N LEU A 28 -7.17 -5.39 -13.57
CA LEU A 28 -8.12 -5.26 -14.69
C LEU A 28 -8.46 -6.61 -15.33
N VAL A 29 -7.45 -7.47 -15.54
CA VAL A 29 -7.68 -8.83 -16.06
C VAL A 29 -8.54 -9.66 -15.12
N GLY A 30 -8.32 -9.53 -13.80
CA GLY A 30 -9.11 -10.19 -12.78
C GLY A 30 -10.57 -9.78 -12.81
N LEU A 31 -10.85 -8.47 -12.93
CA LEU A 31 -12.21 -7.94 -13.05
C LEU A 31 -12.91 -8.46 -14.31
N ILE A 32 -12.23 -8.43 -15.46
CA ILE A 32 -12.78 -8.96 -16.72
C ILE A 32 -13.09 -10.45 -16.58
N ALA A 33 -12.19 -11.24 -15.99
CA ALA A 33 -12.40 -12.66 -15.77
C ALA A 33 -13.59 -12.93 -14.82
N ALA A 34 -13.72 -12.16 -13.74
CA ALA A 34 -14.82 -12.24 -12.78
C ALA A 34 -16.18 -11.96 -13.44
N HIS A 35 -16.21 -11.03 -14.40
CA HIS A 35 -17.42 -10.75 -15.19
C HIS A 35 -17.88 -11.95 -16.01
N PHE A 36 -16.97 -12.59 -16.74
CA PHE A 36 -17.31 -13.74 -17.59
C PHE A 36 -17.76 -14.98 -16.81
N VAL A 37 -17.41 -15.10 -15.52
CA VAL A 37 -17.89 -16.18 -14.65
C VAL A 37 -19.12 -15.80 -13.83
N GLY A 38 -19.69 -14.61 -14.05
CA GLY A 38 -20.90 -14.12 -13.38
C GLY A 38 -20.70 -13.75 -11.92
N PHE A 39 -19.47 -13.41 -11.50
CA PHE A 39 -19.17 -13.02 -10.13
C PHE A 39 -19.30 -11.50 -9.89
N VAL A 40 -19.20 -10.68 -10.96
CA VAL A 40 -19.35 -9.22 -10.97
C VAL A 40 -20.01 -8.79 -12.28
N ASP A 41 -20.98 -7.88 -12.28
CA ASP A 41 -21.50 -7.30 -13.53
C ASP A 41 -20.83 -5.96 -13.89
N LEU A 42 -19.78 -6.03 -14.72
CA LEU A 42 -19.07 -4.82 -15.18
C LEU A 42 -19.88 -3.94 -16.13
N VAL A 43 -20.88 -4.49 -16.82
CA VAL A 43 -21.74 -3.69 -17.73
C VAL A 43 -22.68 -2.85 -16.88
N GLU A 44 -23.31 -3.47 -15.88
CA GLU A 44 -24.16 -2.77 -14.92
C GLU A 44 -23.38 -1.65 -14.20
N ILE A 45 -22.17 -1.92 -13.73
CA ILE A 45 -21.30 -0.91 -13.11
C ILE A 45 -21.00 0.26 -14.07
N ALA A 46 -20.67 -0.03 -15.32
CA ALA A 46 -20.35 1.00 -16.31
C ALA A 46 -21.57 1.86 -16.69
N GLU A 47 -22.79 1.30 -16.61
CA GLU A 47 -24.04 1.98 -16.93
C GLU A 47 -24.64 2.74 -15.73
N ALA A 48 -24.52 2.20 -14.51
CA ALA A 48 -25.10 2.76 -13.30
C ALA A 48 -24.46 4.08 -12.88
N GLY A 49 -23.16 4.26 -13.13
CA GLY A 49 -22.44 5.51 -12.78
C GLY A 49 -22.37 5.82 -11.27
N GLU A 50 -22.89 4.92 -10.43
CA GLU A 50 -22.90 4.97 -8.96
C GLU A 50 -22.38 3.65 -8.38
N THR A 51 -22.14 3.62 -7.07
CA THR A 51 -21.68 2.44 -6.33
C THR A 51 -22.73 1.33 -6.40
N THR A 52 -22.41 0.26 -7.12
CA THR A 52 -23.25 -0.93 -7.23
C THR A 52 -23.13 -1.81 -5.99
N ASP A 53 -24.12 -2.66 -5.72
CA ASP A 53 -24.07 -3.70 -4.67
C ASP A 53 -22.87 -4.66 -4.83
N ASP A 54 -22.26 -4.72 -6.02
CA ASP A 54 -21.08 -5.52 -6.32
C ASP A 54 -19.75 -4.83 -5.94
N LEU A 55 -19.75 -3.56 -5.49
CA LEU A 55 -18.52 -2.81 -5.16
C LEU A 55 -17.56 -3.57 -4.22
N PRO A 56 -18.02 -4.21 -3.13
CA PRO A 56 -17.14 -5.00 -2.26
C PRO A 56 -16.45 -6.14 -3.02
N ARG A 57 -17.17 -6.82 -3.91
CA ARG A 57 -16.65 -7.94 -4.72
C ARG A 57 -15.70 -7.46 -5.80
N VAL A 58 -16.00 -6.35 -6.46
CA VAL A 58 -15.13 -5.68 -7.43
C VAL A 58 -13.78 -5.39 -6.79
N ILE A 59 -13.76 -4.70 -5.65
CA ILE A 59 -12.53 -4.34 -4.93
C ILE A 59 -11.78 -5.60 -4.49
N LEU A 60 -12.48 -6.61 -3.97
CA LEU A 60 -11.85 -7.85 -3.53
C LEU A 60 -11.17 -8.60 -4.69
N VAL A 61 -11.85 -8.75 -5.83
CA VAL A 61 -11.28 -9.39 -7.03
C VAL A 61 -10.09 -8.60 -7.53
N ALA A 62 -10.24 -7.29 -7.70
CA ALA A 62 -9.16 -6.42 -8.16
C ALA A 62 -7.93 -6.55 -7.25
N ALA A 63 -8.14 -6.50 -5.93
CA ALA A 63 -7.08 -6.64 -4.93
C ALA A 63 -6.38 -8.01 -4.97
N ILE A 64 -7.11 -9.12 -5.08
CA ILE A 64 -6.53 -10.46 -5.16
C ILE A 64 -5.58 -10.57 -6.34
N PHE A 65 -5.99 -10.10 -7.52
CA PHE A 65 -5.15 -10.16 -8.70
C PHE A 65 -3.99 -9.16 -8.64
N GLN A 66 -4.22 -7.94 -8.15
CA GLN A 66 -3.19 -6.92 -7.97
C GLN A 66 -2.08 -7.40 -7.03
N TYR A 67 -2.45 -7.78 -5.81
CA TYR A 67 -1.50 -8.19 -4.78
C TYR A 67 -0.88 -9.56 -5.08
N GLY A 68 -1.62 -10.46 -5.73
CA GLY A 68 -1.09 -11.73 -6.24
C GLY A 68 0.01 -11.51 -7.28
N ALA A 69 -0.22 -10.64 -8.25
CA ALA A 69 0.77 -10.29 -9.27
C ALA A 69 1.97 -9.52 -8.67
N MET A 70 1.74 -8.62 -7.71
CA MET A 70 2.81 -7.93 -7.00
C MET A 70 3.69 -8.91 -6.22
N TYR A 71 3.10 -9.82 -5.44
CA TYR A 71 3.83 -10.88 -4.74
C TYR A 71 4.60 -11.77 -5.72
N GLY A 72 3.97 -12.21 -6.80
CA GLY A 72 4.60 -13.01 -7.84
C GLY A 72 5.78 -12.29 -8.51
N GLY A 73 5.64 -11.00 -8.79
CA GLY A 73 6.69 -10.15 -9.35
C GLY A 73 7.87 -9.96 -8.40
N LEU A 74 7.61 -9.71 -7.12
CA LEU A 74 8.64 -9.67 -6.08
C LEU A 74 9.35 -11.02 -5.96
N LYS A 75 8.59 -12.12 -5.94
CA LYS A 75 9.16 -13.48 -5.88
C LYS A 75 10.06 -13.79 -7.07
N TRP A 76 9.61 -13.45 -8.26
CA TRP A 76 10.39 -13.61 -9.48
C TRP A 76 11.66 -12.74 -9.48
N LEU A 77 11.56 -11.49 -9.01
CA LEU A 77 12.69 -10.57 -8.93
C LEU A 77 13.76 -11.09 -7.96
N SER A 78 13.34 -11.51 -6.76
CA SER A 78 14.20 -12.13 -5.74
C SER A 78 14.91 -13.37 -6.30
N GLY A 79 14.19 -14.30 -6.95
CA GLY A 79 14.81 -15.50 -7.52
C GLY A 79 15.73 -15.24 -8.74
N ARG A 80 15.54 -14.12 -9.46
CA ARG A 80 16.31 -13.81 -10.68
C ARG A 80 17.52 -12.91 -10.45
N LYS A 81 17.44 -11.98 -9.49
CA LYS A 81 18.49 -10.99 -9.22
C LYS A 81 19.01 -11.01 -7.79
N GLY A 82 18.27 -11.60 -6.86
CA GLY A 82 18.67 -11.78 -5.47
C GLY A 82 19.08 -13.23 -5.18
N THR A 83 18.84 -13.65 -3.95
CA THR A 83 19.11 -15.00 -3.43
C THR A 83 17.93 -15.94 -3.57
N GLY A 84 16.73 -15.40 -3.83
CA GLY A 84 15.47 -16.15 -3.75
C GLY A 84 14.91 -16.27 -2.33
N ASN A 85 15.62 -15.77 -1.32
CA ASN A 85 15.19 -15.71 0.07
C ASN A 85 14.74 -14.29 0.43
N PHE A 86 13.45 -14.12 0.74
CA PHE A 86 12.88 -12.81 1.04
C PHE A 86 13.46 -12.16 2.30
N GLN A 87 13.87 -12.96 3.28
CA GLN A 87 14.48 -12.43 4.50
C GLN A 87 15.78 -11.70 4.18
N GLU A 88 16.61 -12.32 3.33
CA GLU A 88 17.89 -11.77 2.89
C GLU A 88 17.70 -10.64 1.88
N ASP A 89 16.88 -10.85 0.84
CA ASP A 89 16.74 -9.92 -0.27
C ASP A 89 16.00 -8.63 0.11
N TYR A 90 15.00 -8.72 0.98
CA TYR A 90 14.18 -7.58 1.39
C TYR A 90 14.43 -7.13 2.83
N HIS A 91 15.39 -7.75 3.53
CA HIS A 91 15.71 -7.43 4.92
C HIS A 91 14.51 -7.63 5.85
N LEU A 92 13.78 -8.73 5.64
CA LEU A 92 12.56 -9.06 6.36
C LEU A 92 12.89 -9.94 7.59
N HIS A 93 13.29 -9.29 8.68
CA HIS A 93 13.53 -9.94 9.96
C HIS A 93 12.60 -9.38 11.02
N VAL A 94 11.66 -10.19 11.50
CA VAL A 94 10.73 -9.79 12.57
C VAL A 94 11.31 -10.15 13.92
N SER A 95 11.45 -9.15 14.79
CA SER A 95 11.85 -9.28 16.18
C SER A 95 10.71 -8.86 17.11
N SER A 96 10.70 -9.35 18.35
CA SER A 96 9.77 -8.91 19.39
C SER A 96 9.84 -7.39 19.64
N THR A 97 11.02 -6.80 19.43
CA THR A 97 11.27 -5.36 19.57
C THR A 97 10.60 -4.50 18.50
N ASP A 98 10.07 -5.10 17.43
CA ASP A 98 9.49 -4.37 16.30
C ASP A 98 7.98 -4.10 16.50
N TRP A 99 7.29 -4.89 17.32
CA TRP A 99 5.84 -4.76 17.56
C TRP A 99 5.35 -3.39 18.05
N PRO A 100 6.11 -2.61 18.86
CA PRO A 100 5.70 -1.26 19.23
C PRO A 100 5.42 -0.34 18.04
N TYR A 101 6.04 -0.60 16.87
CA TYR A 101 5.81 0.19 15.67
C TYR A 101 4.38 0.09 15.16
N PHE A 102 3.67 -1.03 15.41
CA PHE A 102 2.24 -1.12 15.14
C PHE A 102 1.46 -0.05 15.89
N LEU A 103 1.74 0.15 17.18
CA LEU A 103 1.09 1.19 17.98
C LEU A 103 1.49 2.60 17.54
N TYR A 104 2.71 2.78 17.02
CA TYR A 104 3.11 4.06 16.40
C TYR A 104 2.34 4.33 15.12
N GLY A 105 2.02 3.30 14.34
CA GLY A 105 1.13 3.38 13.18
C GLY A 105 -0.27 3.84 13.57
N VAL A 106 -0.85 3.19 14.58
CA VAL A 106 -2.14 3.57 15.17
C VAL A 106 -2.13 5.03 15.62
N GLY A 107 -1.11 5.44 16.38
CA GLY A 107 -0.97 6.83 16.84
C GLY A 107 -0.82 7.82 15.69
N LEU A 108 -0.06 7.46 14.65
CA LEU A 108 0.11 8.28 13.46
C LEU A 108 -1.22 8.50 12.73
N LEU A 109 -2.06 7.47 12.62
CA LEU A 109 -3.40 7.60 12.04
C LEU A 109 -4.20 8.66 12.79
N PHE A 110 -4.35 8.55 14.11
CA PHE A 110 -5.12 9.52 14.90
C PHE A 110 -4.59 10.94 14.78
N VAL A 111 -3.26 11.12 14.85
CA VAL A 111 -2.65 12.45 14.70
C VAL A 111 -2.93 13.01 13.31
N SER A 112 -2.73 12.21 12.26
CA SER A 112 -2.98 12.64 10.88
C SER A 112 -4.46 12.94 10.63
N GLY A 113 -5.37 12.14 11.19
CA GLY A 113 -6.82 12.34 11.09
C GLY A 113 -7.27 13.65 11.74
N ILE A 114 -6.78 13.96 12.96
CA ILE A 114 -7.07 15.24 13.62
C ILE A 114 -6.61 16.42 12.75
N ILE A 115 -5.40 16.33 12.19
CA ILE A 115 -4.83 17.38 11.33
C ILE A 115 -5.68 17.54 10.06
N LEU A 116 -6.00 16.45 9.36
CA LEU A 116 -6.76 16.47 8.13
C LEU A 116 -8.18 16.99 8.34
N THR A 117 -8.88 16.54 9.39
CA THR A 117 -10.21 17.06 9.73
C THR A 117 -10.17 18.57 10.01
N GLY A 118 -9.14 19.04 10.70
CA GLY A 118 -8.94 20.49 10.91
C GLY A 118 -8.71 21.26 9.61
N ILE A 119 -7.89 20.70 8.69
CA ILE A 119 -7.63 21.29 7.37
C ILE A 119 -8.91 21.34 6.52
N PHE A 120 -9.64 20.24 6.42
CA PHE A 120 -10.88 20.16 5.64
C PHE A 120 -11.95 21.10 6.18
N SER A 121 -12.12 21.15 7.51
CA SER A 121 -13.02 22.11 8.16
C SER A 121 -12.62 23.56 7.87
N TRP A 122 -11.32 23.88 7.89
CA TRP A 122 -10.82 25.22 7.58
C TRP A 122 -11.02 25.60 6.10
N LEU A 123 -10.83 24.66 5.19
CA LEU A 123 -11.04 24.84 3.75
C LEU A 123 -12.53 24.86 3.35
N GLY A 124 -13.43 24.44 4.25
CA GLY A 124 -14.85 24.31 3.94
C GLY A 124 -15.15 23.19 2.93
N VAL A 125 -14.30 22.16 2.89
CA VAL A 125 -14.47 20.98 2.03
C VAL A 125 -14.83 19.77 2.87
N GLU A 126 -15.65 18.88 2.32
CA GLU A 126 -15.94 17.60 2.96
C GLU A 126 -14.74 16.66 2.86
N ALA A 127 -14.54 15.86 3.90
CA ALA A 127 -13.50 14.84 3.87
C ALA A 127 -13.87 13.78 2.82
N PRO A 128 -12.94 13.38 1.95
CA PRO A 128 -13.24 12.35 0.96
C PRO A 128 -13.43 11.00 1.62
N THR A 129 -14.47 10.28 1.22
CA THR A 129 -14.63 8.85 1.50
C THR A 129 -13.83 8.06 0.46
N GLN A 130 -13.05 7.08 0.89
CA GLN A 130 -12.27 6.23 -0.03
C GLN A 130 -13.16 5.09 -0.56
N GLU A 131 -12.98 4.64 -1.80
CA GLU A 131 -13.81 3.54 -2.37
C GLU A 131 -13.77 2.28 -1.49
N VAL A 132 -12.63 2.02 -0.87
CA VAL A 132 -12.42 0.89 0.04
C VAL A 132 -13.24 0.99 1.33
N VAL A 133 -13.53 2.22 1.80
CA VAL A 133 -14.42 2.47 2.93
C VAL A 133 -15.86 2.17 2.52
N GLU A 134 -16.28 2.67 1.35
CA GLU A 134 -17.62 2.44 0.80
C GLU A 134 -17.89 0.95 0.55
N ALA A 135 -16.90 0.21 0.04
CA ALA A 135 -16.98 -1.25 -0.10
C ALA A 135 -17.13 -1.99 1.24
N ALA A 136 -16.53 -1.48 2.31
CA ALA A 136 -16.70 -2.11 3.61
C ALA A 136 -18.09 -1.81 4.20
N GLU A 137 -18.60 -0.59 4.03
CA GLU A 137 -19.94 -0.18 4.48
C GLU A 137 -21.08 -0.87 3.71
N SER A 138 -20.86 -1.18 2.43
CA SER A 138 -21.80 -1.89 1.54
C SER A 138 -21.65 -3.41 1.56
N SER A 139 -20.78 -3.97 2.40
CA SER A 139 -20.54 -5.42 2.46
C SER A 139 -21.72 -6.17 3.09
N ASP A 140 -22.35 -7.07 2.33
CA ASP A 140 -23.51 -7.86 2.78
C ASP A 140 -23.17 -9.01 3.74
N SER A 141 -21.90 -9.45 3.77
CA SER A 141 -21.48 -10.58 4.60
C SER A 141 -20.29 -10.26 5.50
N PHE A 142 -20.32 -10.82 6.73
CA PHE A 142 -19.19 -10.77 7.65
C PHE A 142 -17.91 -11.40 7.03
N GLY A 143 -18.08 -12.40 6.16
CA GLY A 143 -16.98 -13.05 5.46
C GLY A 143 -16.25 -12.09 4.51
N GLU A 144 -16.98 -11.39 3.65
CA GLU A 144 -16.41 -10.40 2.71
C GLU A 144 -15.69 -9.28 3.48
N LEU A 145 -16.32 -8.75 4.52
CA LEU A 145 -15.74 -7.73 5.38
C LEU A 145 -14.41 -8.17 6.01
N VAL A 146 -14.35 -9.37 6.57
CA VAL A 146 -13.10 -9.91 7.15
C VAL A 146 -12.00 -10.01 6.10
N VAL A 147 -12.32 -10.44 4.88
CA VAL A 147 -11.33 -10.56 3.81
C VAL A 147 -10.83 -9.19 3.37
N ILE A 148 -11.74 -8.21 3.18
CA ILE A 148 -11.40 -6.82 2.86
C ILE A 148 -10.45 -6.25 3.91
N VAL A 149 -10.78 -6.41 5.20
CA VAL A 149 -9.94 -5.97 6.32
C VAL A 149 -8.55 -6.61 6.29
N LEU A 150 -8.45 -7.92 6.06
CA LEU A 150 -7.16 -8.61 5.99
C LEU A 150 -6.31 -8.14 4.81
N VAL A 151 -6.93 -7.86 3.66
CA VAL A 151 -6.23 -7.32 2.50
C VAL A 151 -5.65 -5.94 2.82
N ILE A 152 -6.46 -5.02 3.34
CA ILE A 152 -6.06 -3.62 3.58
C ILE A 152 -5.09 -3.49 4.76
N ALA A 153 -5.35 -4.19 5.86
CA ALA A 153 -4.59 -4.03 7.10
C ALA A 153 -3.32 -4.89 7.14
N VAL A 154 -3.21 -5.91 6.29
CA VAL A 154 -2.09 -6.86 6.34
C VAL A 154 -1.42 -7.01 4.98
N LEU A 155 -2.13 -7.53 3.98
CA LEU A 155 -1.52 -7.90 2.70
C LEU A 155 -0.93 -6.69 1.96
N ALA A 156 -1.71 -5.61 1.87
CA ALA A 156 -1.34 -4.36 1.22
C ALA A 156 -0.08 -3.74 1.86
N PRO A 157 -0.04 -3.44 3.18
CA PRO A 157 1.16 -2.95 3.85
C PRO A 157 2.40 -3.79 3.61
N ILE A 158 2.29 -5.12 3.70
CA ILE A 158 3.46 -6.01 3.51
C ILE A 158 4.03 -5.84 2.10
N LEU A 159 3.21 -5.97 1.08
CA LEU A 159 3.69 -5.98 -0.30
C LEU A 159 4.10 -4.58 -0.78
N GLU A 160 3.39 -3.54 -0.33
CA GLU A 160 3.76 -2.16 -0.63
C GLU A 160 5.10 -1.79 0.02
N GLU A 161 5.32 -2.12 1.30
CA GLU A 161 6.63 -1.87 1.92
C GLU A 161 7.76 -2.65 1.23
N MET A 162 7.51 -3.89 0.81
CA MET A 162 8.49 -4.64 0.03
C MET A 162 8.82 -3.95 -1.30
N LEU A 163 7.82 -3.47 -2.04
CA LEU A 163 8.02 -2.79 -3.32
C LEU A 163 8.70 -1.43 -3.14
N PHE A 164 8.18 -0.58 -2.26
CA PHE A 164 8.64 0.81 -2.12
C PHE A 164 9.90 0.93 -1.26
N ARG A 165 9.99 0.24 -0.13
CA ARG A 165 11.11 0.36 0.81
C ARG A 165 12.15 -0.73 0.60
N GLY A 166 11.75 -1.92 0.17
CA GLY A 166 12.64 -3.04 -0.13
C GLY A 166 13.27 -2.97 -1.53
N VAL A 167 12.58 -2.41 -2.52
CA VAL A 167 13.09 -2.32 -3.90
C VAL A 167 13.38 -0.87 -4.29
N LEU A 168 12.36 -0.02 -4.39
CA LEU A 168 12.52 1.33 -4.95
C LEU A 168 13.50 2.19 -4.14
N LEU A 169 13.38 2.22 -2.81
CA LEU A 169 14.26 2.99 -1.93
C LEU A 169 15.71 2.52 -2.03
N ASP A 170 15.95 1.21 -2.06
CA ASP A 170 17.29 0.65 -2.18
C ASP A 170 17.94 0.97 -3.55
N VAL A 171 17.15 1.06 -4.63
CA VAL A 171 17.64 1.56 -5.93
C VAL A 171 17.94 3.05 -5.89
N LEU A 172 17.06 3.86 -5.29
CA LEU A 172 17.22 5.31 -5.30
C LEU A 172 18.40 5.74 -4.42
N LYS A 173 18.58 5.16 -3.23
CA LYS A 173 19.72 5.50 -2.36
C LYS A 173 21.08 5.15 -2.99
N SER A 174 21.12 4.22 -3.96
CA SER A 174 22.34 3.90 -4.71
C SER A 174 22.63 4.89 -5.84
N ARG A 175 21.73 5.85 -6.11
CA ARG A 175 21.78 6.79 -7.25
C ARG A 175 21.72 8.25 -6.83
N MET A 176 21.22 8.55 -5.64
CA MET A 176 21.11 9.90 -5.09
C MET A 176 21.31 9.88 -3.57
N ALA A 177 21.48 11.05 -2.96
CA ALA A 177 21.60 11.16 -1.52
C ALA A 177 20.38 10.57 -0.80
N LEU A 178 20.62 10.06 0.41
CA LEU A 178 19.64 9.33 1.21
C LEU A 178 18.32 10.09 1.40
N ASN A 179 18.38 11.37 1.82
CA ASN A 179 17.18 12.16 2.07
C ASN A 179 16.33 12.33 0.78
N PRO A 180 16.88 12.84 -0.34
CA PRO A 180 16.16 12.84 -1.61
C PRO A 180 15.55 11.48 -1.99
N ALA A 181 16.27 10.37 -1.81
CA ALA A 181 15.73 9.03 -2.07
C ALA A 181 14.48 8.73 -1.23
N ILE A 182 14.52 9.00 0.08
CA ILE A 182 13.38 8.83 0.99
C ILE A 182 12.19 9.68 0.53
N TRP A 183 12.42 10.97 0.27
CA TRP A 183 11.37 11.89 -0.18
C TRP A 183 10.76 11.47 -1.51
N THR A 184 11.58 11.09 -2.49
CA THR A 184 11.11 10.59 -3.78
C THR A 184 10.28 9.32 -3.61
N THR A 185 10.72 8.34 -2.82
CA THR A 185 9.90 7.14 -2.58
C THR A 185 8.58 7.44 -1.87
N GLY A 186 8.57 8.38 -0.92
CA GLY A 186 7.35 8.77 -0.24
C GLY A 186 6.36 9.49 -1.17
N ILE A 187 6.84 10.42 -2.00
CA ILE A 187 6.01 11.11 -2.99
C ILE A 187 5.45 10.11 -4.01
N VAL A 188 6.28 9.20 -4.53
CA VAL A 188 5.81 8.16 -5.45
C VAL A 188 4.76 7.28 -4.77
N PHE A 189 4.97 6.90 -3.50
CA PHE A 189 3.99 6.16 -2.72
C PHE A 189 2.65 6.88 -2.62
N GLY A 190 2.63 8.19 -2.37
CA GLY A 190 1.39 8.97 -2.42
C GLY A 190 0.76 8.97 -3.82
N LEU A 191 1.54 9.30 -4.86
CA LEU A 191 1.04 9.46 -6.23
C LEU A 191 0.46 8.18 -6.83
N VAL A 192 0.94 7.00 -6.46
CA VAL A 192 0.38 5.74 -6.98
C VAL A 192 -1.07 5.50 -6.57
N HIS A 193 -1.55 6.17 -5.51
CA HIS A 193 -2.94 6.07 -5.05
C HIS A 193 -3.93 6.88 -5.90
N LEU A 194 -3.46 7.74 -6.82
CA LEU A 194 -4.30 8.47 -7.78
C LEU A 194 -5.09 7.55 -8.74
N THR A 195 -4.91 6.24 -8.66
CA THR A 195 -5.78 5.25 -9.31
C THR A 195 -7.21 5.29 -8.78
N ASP A 196 -7.40 5.70 -7.52
CA ASP A 196 -8.71 6.05 -6.94
C ASP A 196 -8.84 7.59 -6.94
N PRO A 197 -9.73 8.18 -7.76
CA PRO A 197 -9.95 9.62 -7.80
C PRO A 197 -10.33 10.24 -6.45
N ALA A 198 -10.99 9.50 -5.55
CA ALA A 198 -11.40 9.97 -4.23
C ALA A 198 -10.19 10.24 -3.32
N THR A 199 -9.03 9.65 -3.61
CA THR A 199 -7.81 9.84 -2.80
C THR A 199 -7.05 11.13 -3.12
N PHE A 200 -7.46 11.93 -4.11
CA PHE A 200 -6.70 13.10 -4.57
C PHE A 200 -6.33 14.07 -3.43
N LEU A 201 -7.28 14.39 -2.55
CA LEU A 201 -7.05 15.28 -1.39
C LEU A 201 -6.20 14.62 -0.28
N LEU A 202 -6.07 13.29 -0.29
CA LEU A 202 -5.28 12.51 0.66
C LEU A 202 -3.83 12.31 0.22
N ILE A 203 -3.49 12.60 -1.05
CA ILE A 203 -2.14 12.42 -1.60
C ILE A 203 -1.03 13.05 -0.74
N PRO A 204 -1.17 14.29 -0.20
CA PRO A 204 -0.14 14.84 0.68
C PRO A 204 0.06 14.03 1.96
N ALA A 205 -1.02 13.49 2.54
CA ALA A 205 -0.96 12.66 3.74
C ALA A 205 -0.35 11.28 3.44
N LEU A 206 -0.75 10.65 2.34
CA LEU A 206 -0.18 9.38 1.87
C LEU A 206 1.30 9.52 1.53
N ALA A 207 1.70 10.62 0.89
CA ALA A 207 3.11 10.93 0.65
C ALA A 207 3.88 11.16 1.96
N GLY A 208 3.27 11.82 2.94
CA GLY A 208 3.81 12.01 4.28
C GLY A 208 4.05 10.68 5.00
N LEU A 209 3.06 9.78 5.02
CA LEU A 209 3.20 8.40 5.50
C LEU A 209 4.35 7.70 4.75
N GLY A 210 4.34 7.84 3.43
CA GLY A 210 5.43 7.56 2.49
C GLY A 210 6.83 7.83 3.05
N VAL A 211 7.06 9.09 3.37
CA VAL A 211 8.33 9.61 3.89
C VAL A 211 8.64 9.09 5.28
N ILE A 212 7.66 9.06 6.19
CA ILE A 212 7.83 8.58 7.57
C ILE A 212 8.30 7.13 7.58
N LEU A 213 7.65 6.24 6.83
CA LEU A 213 8.01 4.83 6.72
C LEU A 213 9.40 4.64 6.10
N GLY A 214 9.78 5.49 5.14
CA GLY A 214 11.15 5.53 4.60
C GLY A 214 12.19 5.86 5.67
N TYR A 215 11.93 6.86 6.52
CA TYR A 215 12.80 7.16 7.66
C TYR A 215 12.84 6.03 8.69
N VAL A 216 11.71 5.36 8.96
CA VAL A 216 11.65 4.19 9.86
C VAL A 216 12.48 3.03 9.30
N ARG A 217 12.40 2.75 7.99
CA ARG A 217 13.23 1.75 7.32
C ARG A 217 14.72 2.04 7.52
N ILE A 218 15.16 3.29 7.33
CA ILE A 218 16.59 3.59 7.42
C ILE A 218 17.09 3.63 8.88
N ARG A 219 16.32 4.24 9.80
CA ARG A 219 16.70 4.30 11.22
C ARG A 219 16.65 2.96 11.94
N SER A 220 16.00 1.95 11.36
CA SER A 220 15.95 0.60 11.90
C SER A 220 17.14 -0.29 11.51
N GLY A 221 18.20 0.28 10.93
CA GLY A 221 19.31 -0.50 10.38
C GLY A 221 18.93 -1.19 9.07
N GLY A 222 17.86 -0.73 8.42
CA GLY A 222 17.39 -1.29 7.17
C GLY A 222 16.43 -2.47 7.30
N SER A 223 15.77 -2.67 8.43
CA SER A 223 14.73 -3.69 8.55
C SER A 223 13.41 -3.24 7.91
N LEU A 224 12.75 -4.14 7.18
CA LEU A 224 11.38 -3.92 6.69
C LEU A 224 10.30 -4.25 7.73
N SER A 225 10.60 -5.01 8.79
CA SER A 225 9.58 -5.40 9.78
C SER A 225 8.89 -4.20 10.42
N ARG A 226 9.66 -3.18 10.79
CA ARG A 226 9.17 -1.97 11.47
C ARG A 226 8.30 -1.07 10.60
N PRO A 227 8.69 -0.68 9.36
CA PRO A 227 7.78 0.07 8.49
C PRO A 227 6.54 -0.77 8.14
N ILE A 228 6.65 -2.09 7.95
CA ILE A 228 5.48 -2.97 7.74
C ILE A 228 4.53 -2.89 8.93
N LEU A 229 5.02 -3.12 10.14
CA LEU A 229 4.18 -3.10 11.34
C LEU A 229 3.56 -1.72 11.57
N MET A 230 4.30 -0.64 11.34
CA MET A 230 3.78 0.71 11.43
C MET A 230 2.69 0.98 10.39
N HIS A 231 2.87 0.53 9.16
CA HIS A 231 1.87 0.68 8.10
C HIS A 231 0.63 -0.19 8.38
N MET A 232 0.81 -1.43 8.84
CA MET A 232 -0.29 -2.29 9.31
C MET A 232 -1.07 -1.63 10.44
N GLY A 233 -0.39 -1.02 11.42
CA GLY A 233 -1.05 -0.30 12.52
C GLY A 233 -1.82 0.92 12.06
N PHE A 234 -1.29 1.65 11.07
CA PHE A 234 -1.98 2.78 10.44
C PHE A 234 -3.27 2.32 9.73
N ASN A 235 -3.22 1.19 9.01
CA ASN A 235 -4.39 0.68 8.26
C ASN A 235 -5.38 -0.12 9.14
N ALA A 236 -4.92 -0.77 10.21
CA ALA A 236 -5.75 -1.66 11.01
C ALA A 236 -6.89 -0.93 11.73
N VAL A 237 -6.68 0.31 12.17
CA VAL A 237 -7.74 1.09 12.83
C VAL A 237 -8.80 1.50 11.81
N THR A 238 -8.42 1.93 10.62
CA THR A 238 -9.36 2.17 9.52
C THR A 238 -10.14 0.89 9.23
N ALA A 239 -9.46 -0.24 9.04
CA ALA A 239 -10.12 -1.50 8.73
C ALA A 239 -11.07 -2.00 9.84
N VAL A 240 -10.72 -1.79 11.12
CA VAL A 240 -11.58 -2.15 12.26
C VAL A 240 -12.75 -1.18 12.39
N ALA A 241 -12.54 0.13 12.23
CA ALA A 241 -13.62 1.12 12.25
C ALA A 241 -14.68 0.79 11.19
N LEU A 242 -14.22 0.42 9.99
CA LEU A 242 -15.08 -0.05 8.90
C LEU A 242 -15.85 -1.33 9.25
N ALA A 243 -15.21 -2.28 9.94
CA ALA A 243 -15.85 -3.54 10.29
C ALA A 243 -16.94 -3.44 11.37
N PHE A 244 -16.93 -2.36 12.16
CA PHE A 244 -17.87 -2.16 13.26
C PHE A 244 -18.75 -0.91 13.09
N GLY A 245 -18.66 -0.20 11.96
CA GLY A 245 -19.44 1.01 11.68
C GLY A 245 -19.19 2.13 12.69
N LEU A 246 -17.93 2.31 13.10
CA LEU A 246 -17.48 3.26 14.14
C LEU A 246 -16.85 4.52 13.55
#